data_AF-A0A0M4EXE8-F1
#
_entry.id   AF-A0A0M4EXE8-F1
#
_cell.length_a   1.000
_cell.length_b   1.000
_cell.length_c   1.000
_cell.angle_alpha   90.00
_cell.angle_beta   90.00
_cell.angle_gamma   90.00
#
_symmetry.space_group_name_H-M   'P 1'
#
loop_
_entity.id
_entity.type
_entity.pdbx_description
1 polymer ?
#
loop_
_entity_poly.entity_id
_entity_poly.type
_entity_poly.pdbx_seq_one_letter_code
_entity_poly.pdbx_strand_id
1 'polypeptide(L)'
;MKYHRLIFFLPLWMTFFCDTSASNTCKKLLAELADAQMWFVSCNTNHAVPVEPVCERLCFGCKDKYTEMDNKYNNLLKVENCTQMYVDIDRLNIVLTTQNTLKGLWERAFCEDCFRGNNSETLSLMYANVNSCLDTPHRKDICAECSEDYTTMNNFYKNLDVQNNGKICFDMQDMMNRTRVRWSRDLKCCKREVKMTLFIICTIVLAVVPFLLFYGTAFVLTKRRERNHDMLNDREPGVDETTTESTAQLITAAVLSTPIEPQTVYNDKTEKIAKLIAVKTDTTDSIDDEERIVKPKTN
;
A
#
# COMPACT_ATOMS: atom_id res chain seq x y z
N MET A 1 31.66 89.14 24.46
CA MET A 1 30.53 88.53 23.73
C MET A 1 31.03 87.34 22.92
N LYS A 2 30.81 86.11 23.40
CA LYS A 2 30.90 84.87 22.61
C LYS A 2 29.74 84.01 23.07
N TYR A 3 28.78 83.79 22.17
CA TYR A 3 27.52 83.14 22.45
C TYR A 3 27.67 81.62 22.58
N HIS A 4 27.00 81.10 23.61
CA HIS A 4 26.68 79.70 23.89
C HIS A 4 26.17 78.92 22.66
N ARG A 5 26.63 77.67 22.52
CA ARG A 5 25.76 76.51 22.23
C ARG A 5 26.32 75.26 22.92
N LEU A 6 25.87 75.04 24.16
CA LEU A 6 26.02 73.76 24.86
C LEU A 6 24.88 72.85 24.37
N ILE A 7 25.21 71.84 23.58
CA ILE A 7 24.29 70.79 23.17
C ILE A 7 24.21 69.79 24.33
N PHE A 8 23.14 69.86 25.11
CA PHE A 8 22.79 68.83 26.09
C PHE A 8 22.25 67.61 25.33
N PHE A 9 23.07 66.58 25.18
CA PHE A 9 22.58 65.23 24.88
C PHE A 9 21.98 64.66 26.16
N LEU A 10 20.65 64.77 26.30
CA LEU A 10 19.90 63.97 27.26
C LEU A 10 19.95 62.51 26.77
N PRO A 11 20.52 61.56 27.54
CA PRO A 11 20.40 60.17 27.21
C PRO A 11 18.93 59.80 27.45
N LEU A 12 18.21 59.57 26.36
CA LEU A 12 16.91 58.92 26.38
C LEU A 12 17.14 57.50 26.87
N TRP A 13 17.21 57.33 28.20
CA TRP A 13 17.07 56.03 28.84
C TRP A 13 15.66 55.56 28.48
N MET A 14 15.54 54.85 27.34
CA MET A 14 14.48 53.88 27.16
C MET A 14 14.62 52.92 28.32
N THR A 15 13.87 53.20 29.39
CA THR A 15 13.47 52.19 30.34
C THR A 15 12.70 51.16 29.56
N PHE A 16 13.42 50.13 29.12
CA PHE A 16 12.88 48.88 28.66
C PHE A 16 12.18 48.27 29.88
N PHE A 17 10.97 48.72 30.15
CA PHE A 17 10.06 48.05 31.06
C PHE A 17 9.71 46.73 30.37
N CYS A 18 10.54 45.71 30.59
CA CYS A 18 10.12 44.35 30.32
C CYS A 18 8.96 44.09 31.29
N ASP A 19 7.74 43.98 30.76
CA ASP A 19 6.55 43.64 31.53
C ASP A 19 6.80 42.38 32.37
N THR A 20 7.14 42.58 33.64
CA THR A 20 7.66 41.53 34.52
C THR A 20 6.54 40.63 35.06
N SER A 21 5.30 41.12 35.09
CA SER A 21 4.14 40.35 35.58
C SER A 21 3.66 39.31 34.54
N ALA A 22 3.39 39.73 33.30
CA ALA A 22 2.98 38.83 32.22
C ALA A 22 4.10 37.81 31.88
N SER A 23 5.35 38.27 31.87
CA SER A 23 6.54 37.42 31.67
C SER A 23 6.60 36.25 32.66
N ASN A 24 6.29 36.47 33.94
CA ASN A 24 6.43 35.43 34.96
C ASN A 24 5.36 34.34 34.85
N THR A 25 4.12 34.71 34.52
CA THR A 25 3.04 33.73 34.28
C THR A 25 3.33 32.88 33.04
N CYS A 26 3.73 33.50 31.93
CA CYS A 26 4.05 32.76 30.70
C CYS A 26 5.25 31.81 30.90
N LYS A 27 6.29 32.24 31.62
CA LYS A 27 7.44 31.38 31.98
C LYS A 27 7.01 30.16 32.81
N LYS A 28 6.11 30.35 33.77
CA LYS A 28 5.57 29.25 34.57
C LYS A 28 4.78 28.25 33.73
N LEU A 29 3.87 28.73 32.88
CA LEU A 29 3.06 27.87 32.01
C LEU A 29 3.93 27.10 30.99
N LEU A 30 4.97 27.75 30.46
CA LEU A 30 5.93 27.10 29.58
C LEU A 30 6.70 25.98 30.30
N ALA A 31 7.13 26.20 31.54
CA ALA A 31 7.79 25.18 32.34
C ALA A 31 6.86 23.99 32.64
N GLU A 32 5.60 24.26 33.02
CA GLU A 32 4.60 23.19 33.24
C GLU A 32 4.30 22.40 31.95
N LEU A 33 4.28 23.05 30.79
CA LEU A 33 4.15 22.38 29.50
C LEU A 33 5.37 21.49 29.22
N ALA A 34 6.59 21.99 29.44
CA ALA A 34 7.81 21.24 29.23
C ALA A 34 7.86 19.96 30.10
N ASP A 35 7.46 20.07 31.37
CA ASP A 35 7.35 18.93 32.27
C ASP A 35 6.33 17.90 31.76
N ALA A 36 5.14 18.36 31.35
CA ALA A 36 4.09 17.47 30.84
C ALA A 36 4.51 16.77 29.53
N GLN A 37 5.18 17.49 28.62
CA GLN A 37 5.74 16.92 27.39
C GLN A 37 6.81 15.86 27.69
N MET A 38 7.71 16.13 28.65
CA MET A 38 8.72 15.16 29.10
C MET A 38 8.06 13.89 29.64
N TRP A 39 7.04 14.02 30.50
CA TRP A 39 6.32 12.86 31.04
C TRP A 39 5.62 12.05 29.97
N PHE A 40 5.01 12.72 28.98
CA PHE A 40 4.40 12.01 27.85
C PHE A 40 5.45 11.26 27.03
N VAL A 41 6.58 11.88 26.68
CA VAL A 41 7.69 11.22 25.96
C VAL A 41 8.22 10.01 26.73
N SER A 42 8.44 10.16 28.04
CA SER A 42 8.88 9.09 28.93
C SER A 42 7.87 7.93 28.92
N CYS A 43 6.57 8.23 29.04
CA CYS A 43 5.52 7.22 28.97
C CYS A 43 5.54 6.46 27.64
N ASN A 44 5.57 7.17 26.50
CA ASN A 44 5.62 6.54 25.17
C ASN A 44 6.82 5.59 25.04
N THR A 45 7.97 6.00 25.55
CA THR A 45 9.21 5.22 25.47
C THR A 45 9.14 3.97 26.34
N ASN A 46 8.59 4.06 27.55
CA ASN A 46 8.45 2.92 28.46
C ASN A 46 7.40 1.90 27.97
N HIS A 47 6.45 2.34 27.14
CA HIS A 47 5.46 1.48 26.51
C HIS A 47 5.86 1.04 25.08
N ALA A 48 7.10 1.35 24.67
CA ALA A 48 7.68 0.80 23.46
C ALA A 48 8.04 -0.69 23.63
N VAL A 49 8.16 -1.41 22.52
CA VAL A 49 8.42 -2.86 22.49
C VAL A 49 9.71 -3.23 23.26
N PRO A 50 9.73 -4.33 24.04
CA PRO A 50 8.64 -5.27 24.31
C PRO A 50 7.70 -4.81 25.44
N VAL A 51 6.39 -4.85 25.18
CA VAL A 51 5.35 -4.55 26.17
C VAL A 51 5.15 -5.77 27.06
N GLU A 52 5.85 -5.81 28.20
CA GLU A 52 5.54 -6.72 29.30
C GLU A 52 5.01 -5.88 30.48
N PRO A 53 3.83 -6.13 31.07
CA PRO A 53 2.75 -7.07 30.73
C PRO A 53 1.64 -6.47 29.84
N VAL A 54 0.71 -7.35 29.42
CA VAL A 54 -0.42 -7.13 28.49
C VAL A 54 -1.28 -5.88 28.74
N CYS A 55 -1.38 -5.40 29.98
CA CYS A 55 -2.49 -4.56 30.43
C CYS A 55 -2.27 -3.05 30.25
N GLU A 56 -1.04 -2.61 30.00
CA GLU A 56 -0.77 -1.19 29.75
C GLU A 56 0.00 -1.10 28.44
N ARG A 57 -0.76 -1.02 27.34
CA ARG A 57 -0.24 -0.71 26.01
C ARG A 57 -0.19 0.81 25.82
N LEU A 58 0.46 1.28 24.77
CA LEU A 58 0.79 2.68 24.54
C LEU A 58 -0.40 3.64 24.80
N CYS A 59 -1.54 3.41 24.17
CA CYS A 59 -2.67 4.32 24.26
C CYS A 59 -3.29 4.29 25.66
N PHE A 60 -3.53 3.11 26.23
CA PHE A 60 -4.09 2.97 27.58
C PHE A 60 -3.16 3.52 28.67
N GLY A 61 -1.87 3.15 28.63
CA GLY A 61 -0.89 3.54 29.64
C GLY A 61 -0.50 5.03 29.60
N CYS A 62 -0.60 5.67 28.44
CA CYS A 62 -0.19 7.08 28.28
C CYS A 62 -1.32 8.08 28.13
N LYS A 63 -2.58 7.65 28.27
CA LYS A 63 -3.76 8.52 28.13
C LYS A 63 -3.73 9.75 29.05
N ASP A 64 -3.42 9.53 30.32
CA ASP A 64 -3.41 10.62 31.30
C ASP A 64 -2.28 11.61 31.02
N LYS A 65 -1.11 11.11 30.59
CA LYS A 65 0.04 11.96 30.22
C LYS A 65 -0.20 12.75 28.96
N TYR A 66 -0.86 12.16 27.96
CA TYR A 66 -1.30 12.87 26.77
C TYR A 66 -2.28 13.99 27.12
N THR A 67 -3.31 13.66 27.91
CA THR A 67 -4.36 14.61 28.33
C THR A 67 -3.77 15.76 29.14
N GLU A 68 -2.85 15.47 30.07
CA GLU A 68 -2.14 16.47 30.85
C GLU A 68 -1.32 17.41 29.95
N MET A 69 -0.52 16.85 29.04
CA MET A 69 0.25 17.63 28.06
C MET A 69 -0.63 18.54 27.20
N ASP A 70 -1.71 18.02 26.61
CA ASP A 70 -2.62 18.82 25.78
C ASP A 70 -3.31 19.93 26.59
N ASN A 71 -3.72 19.64 27.82
CA ASN A 71 -4.29 20.65 28.72
C ASN A 71 -3.29 21.76 29.07
N LYS A 72 -2.03 21.42 29.38
CA LYS A 72 -0.99 22.43 29.66
C LYS A 72 -0.71 23.30 28.45
N TYR A 73 -0.70 22.72 27.25
CA TYR A 73 -0.56 23.46 26.01
C TYR A 73 -1.74 24.43 25.78
N ASN A 74 -2.98 23.94 25.94
CA ASN A 74 -4.17 24.78 25.81
C ASN A 74 -4.21 25.91 26.86
N ASN A 75 -3.71 25.68 28.07
CA ASN A 75 -3.60 26.73 29.08
C ASN A 75 -2.59 27.81 28.70
N LEU A 76 -1.45 27.44 28.10
CA LEU A 76 -0.48 28.40 27.56
C LEU A 76 -1.11 29.27 26.47
N LEU A 77 -1.91 28.68 25.57
CA LEU A 77 -2.56 29.39 24.47
C LEU A 77 -3.70 30.33 24.90
N LYS A 78 -4.35 30.06 26.03
CA LYS A 78 -5.47 30.87 26.56
C LYS A 78 -5.01 32.20 27.15
N VAL A 79 -3.76 32.30 27.59
CA VAL A 79 -3.24 33.51 28.23
C VAL A 79 -2.76 34.49 27.17
N GLU A 80 -3.38 35.67 27.16
CA GLU A 80 -3.02 36.77 26.28
C GLU A 80 -1.53 37.12 26.44
N ASN A 81 -0.84 37.45 25.35
CA ASN A 81 0.61 37.67 25.24
C ASN A 81 1.50 36.42 25.31
N CYS A 82 1.11 35.30 25.95
CA CYS A 82 1.97 34.10 26.01
C CYS A 82 2.13 33.44 24.64
N THR A 83 1.07 33.39 23.84
CA THR A 83 1.13 32.91 22.46
C THR A 83 2.10 33.75 21.63
N GLN A 84 1.99 35.09 21.70
CA GLN A 84 2.91 36.01 21.02
C GLN A 84 4.33 35.99 21.59
N MET A 85 4.57 35.35 22.74
CA MET A 85 5.87 35.25 23.42
C MET A 85 6.58 33.90 23.22
N TYR A 86 5.87 32.83 22.85
CA TYR A 86 6.48 31.51 22.66
C TYR A 86 6.03 30.75 21.41
N VAL A 87 4.97 31.18 20.74
CA VAL A 87 4.42 30.54 19.55
C VAL A 87 4.61 31.48 18.37
N ASP A 88 5.18 30.97 17.28
CA ASP A 88 5.32 31.68 15.99
C ASP A 88 6.26 32.91 16.00
N ILE A 89 7.27 32.90 16.88
CA ILE A 89 8.29 33.97 16.95
C ILE A 89 9.56 33.63 16.20
N ASP A 90 9.94 32.36 16.26
CA ASP A 90 11.17 31.88 15.66
C ASP A 90 10.87 30.90 14.52
N ARG A 91 11.85 30.73 13.63
CA ARG A 91 11.71 29.90 12.42
C ARG A 91 11.51 28.40 12.72
N LEU A 92 11.87 27.95 13.91
CA LEU A 92 11.73 26.55 14.35
C LEU A 92 10.40 26.32 15.07
N ASN A 93 9.83 27.38 15.64
CA ASN A 93 8.62 27.41 16.45
C ASN A 93 8.60 26.23 17.43
N ILE A 94 9.63 26.12 18.27
CA ILE A 94 9.95 24.90 19.03
C ILE A 94 8.74 24.42 19.84
N VAL A 95 8.00 25.33 20.48
CA VAL A 95 6.83 24.97 21.30
C VAL A 95 5.73 24.32 20.45
N LEU A 96 5.35 24.96 19.33
CA LEU A 96 4.34 24.44 18.42
C LEU A 96 4.80 23.13 17.74
N THR A 97 6.03 23.11 17.24
CA THR A 97 6.61 21.95 16.55
C THR A 97 6.69 20.74 17.46
N THR A 98 7.13 20.93 18.71
CA THR A 98 7.19 19.85 19.71
C THR A 98 5.78 19.35 20.02
N GLN A 99 4.85 20.27 20.30
CA GLN A 99 3.45 19.90 20.58
C GLN A 99 2.83 19.12 19.41
N ASN A 100 2.98 19.59 18.19
CA ASN A 100 2.45 18.94 16.99
C ASN A 100 3.09 17.57 16.74
N THR A 101 4.38 17.43 17.02
CA THR A 101 5.07 16.14 16.90
C THR A 101 4.52 15.12 17.90
N LEU A 102 4.35 15.53 19.16
CA LEU A 102 3.82 14.68 20.23
C LEU A 102 2.34 14.33 20.00
N LYS A 103 1.52 15.31 19.63
CA LYS A 103 0.13 15.10 19.23
C LYS A 103 0.03 14.18 18.02
N GLY A 104 0.89 14.38 17.03
CA GLY A 104 0.96 13.54 15.84
C GLY A 104 1.38 12.09 16.12
N LEU A 105 2.05 11.79 17.23
CA LEU A 105 2.26 10.40 17.66
C LEU A 105 0.94 9.76 18.11
N TRP A 106 0.19 10.46 18.95
CA TRP A 106 -1.11 10.00 19.46
C TRP A 106 -2.13 9.80 18.33
N GLU A 107 -2.20 10.74 17.39
CA GLU A 107 -3.12 10.69 16.25
C GLU A 107 -2.77 9.58 15.26
N ARG A 108 -1.49 9.40 14.92
CA ARG A 108 -1.06 8.31 14.01
C ARG A 108 -1.28 6.92 14.61
N ALA A 109 -1.25 6.82 15.94
CA ALA A 109 -1.60 5.59 16.65
C ALA A 109 -3.13 5.37 16.77
N PHE A 110 -3.95 6.30 16.28
CA PHE A 110 -5.41 6.27 16.41
C PHE A 110 -5.86 6.02 17.86
N CYS A 111 -5.14 6.60 18.85
CA CYS A 111 -5.38 6.27 20.26
C CYS A 111 -6.76 6.69 20.76
N GLU A 112 -7.37 7.74 20.19
CA GLU A 112 -8.76 8.10 20.48
C GLU A 112 -9.75 6.96 20.17
N ASP A 113 -9.48 6.17 19.13
CA ASP A 113 -10.34 5.05 18.74
C ASP A 113 -10.25 3.88 19.73
N CYS A 114 -9.19 3.79 20.56
CA CYS A 114 -9.12 2.80 21.64
C CYS A 114 -10.17 3.04 22.73
N PHE A 115 -10.59 4.30 22.91
CA PHE A 115 -11.55 4.71 23.93
C PHE A 115 -12.96 4.92 23.36
N ARG A 116 -13.16 4.69 22.06
CA ARG A 116 -14.46 4.81 21.41
C ARG A 116 -15.25 3.50 21.54
N GLY A 117 -16.33 3.55 22.31
CA GLY A 117 -17.19 2.39 22.54
C GLY A 117 -16.49 1.30 23.35
N ASN A 118 -16.95 0.05 23.19
CA ASN A 118 -16.47 -1.10 23.96
C ASN A 118 -15.58 -2.06 23.15
N ASN A 119 -15.10 -1.65 21.96
CA ASN A 119 -14.37 -2.53 21.06
C ASN A 119 -13.03 -2.99 21.65
N SER A 120 -12.29 -2.08 22.28
CA SER A 120 -11.02 -2.39 22.92
C SER A 120 -11.19 -3.34 24.12
N GLU A 121 -12.19 -3.09 24.96
CA GLU A 121 -12.54 -3.96 26.10
C GLU A 121 -12.96 -5.35 25.63
N THR A 122 -13.84 -5.42 24.63
CA THR A 122 -14.31 -6.68 24.03
C THR A 122 -13.14 -7.49 23.47
N LEU A 123 -12.24 -6.85 22.70
CA LEU A 123 -11.05 -7.52 22.18
C LEU A 123 -10.12 -7.99 23.31
N SER A 124 -9.95 -7.19 24.36
CA SER A 124 -9.11 -7.52 25.51
C SER A 124 -9.63 -8.76 26.26
N LEU A 125 -10.95 -8.88 26.42
CA LEU A 125 -11.59 -10.06 26.99
C LEU A 125 -11.38 -11.30 26.12
N MET A 126 -11.59 -11.18 24.80
CA MET A 126 -11.33 -12.27 23.86
C MET A 126 -9.85 -12.69 23.85
N TYR A 127 -8.94 -11.73 23.92
CA TYR A 127 -7.51 -11.96 24.03
C TYR A 127 -7.14 -12.70 25.32
N ALA A 128 -7.74 -12.32 26.46
CA ALA A 128 -7.55 -13.02 27.72
C ALA A 128 -8.02 -14.49 27.64
N ASN A 129 -9.16 -14.74 27.00
CA ASN A 129 -9.65 -16.11 26.77
C ASN A 129 -8.69 -16.92 25.89
N VAL A 130 -8.26 -16.36 24.77
CA VAL A 130 -7.28 -17.01 23.88
C VAL A 130 -5.99 -17.33 24.63
N ASN A 131 -5.39 -16.37 25.32
CA ASN A 131 -4.16 -16.62 26.06
C ASN A 131 -4.33 -17.63 27.19
N SER A 132 -5.42 -17.54 27.95
CA SER A 132 -5.75 -18.52 28.99
C SER A 132 -5.81 -19.95 28.41
N CYS A 133 -6.43 -20.11 27.23
CA CYS A 133 -6.45 -21.38 26.53
C CYS A 133 -5.05 -21.83 26.09
N LEU A 134 -4.25 -20.92 25.50
CA LEU A 134 -2.90 -21.19 25.01
C LEU A 134 -1.88 -21.48 26.12
N ASP A 135 -2.06 -20.89 27.30
CA ASP A 135 -1.17 -21.04 28.46
C ASP A 135 -1.54 -22.25 29.32
N THR A 136 -2.66 -22.92 29.03
CA THR A 136 -3.08 -24.14 29.75
C THR A 136 -2.10 -25.29 29.46
N PRO A 137 -1.41 -25.85 30.47
CA PRO A 137 -0.47 -26.94 30.26
C PRO A 137 -1.17 -28.26 29.90
N HIS A 138 -0.44 -29.16 29.23
CA HIS A 138 -0.83 -30.55 28.94
C HIS A 138 -2.00 -30.81 27.97
N ARG A 139 -2.35 -29.85 27.09
CA ARG A 139 -3.30 -30.10 25.99
C ARG A 139 -2.65 -30.94 24.88
N LYS A 140 -3.38 -31.93 24.34
CA LYS A 140 -2.86 -32.83 23.29
C LYS A 140 -2.76 -32.12 21.94
N ASP A 141 -3.71 -31.23 21.64
CA ASP A 141 -3.70 -30.38 20.45
C ASP A 141 -4.23 -28.99 20.82
N ILE A 142 -3.32 -28.11 21.27
CA ILE A 142 -3.62 -26.72 21.65
C ILE A 142 -4.34 -25.98 20.51
N CYS A 143 -3.97 -26.27 19.26
CA CYS A 143 -4.53 -25.60 18.11
C CYS A 143 -6.00 -25.98 17.90
N ALA A 144 -6.34 -27.26 17.98
CA ALA A 144 -7.72 -27.72 17.86
C ALA A 144 -8.58 -27.20 19.02
N GLU A 145 -8.06 -27.24 20.24
CA GLU A 145 -8.82 -26.86 21.43
C GLU A 145 -9.05 -25.35 21.56
N CYS A 146 -8.09 -24.51 21.15
CA CYS A 146 -8.20 -23.05 21.22
C CYS A 146 -8.65 -22.41 19.89
N SER A 147 -8.98 -23.22 18.88
CA SER A 147 -9.34 -22.74 17.54
C SER A 147 -10.58 -21.85 17.55
N GLU A 148 -11.58 -22.19 18.36
CA GLU A 148 -12.85 -21.45 18.43
C GLU A 148 -12.64 -20.06 19.03
N ASP A 149 -11.94 -19.96 20.16
CA ASP A 149 -11.60 -18.68 20.80
C ASP A 149 -10.78 -17.79 19.87
N TYR A 150 -9.74 -18.36 19.23
CA TYR A 150 -8.92 -17.63 18.29
C TYR A 150 -9.71 -17.14 17.08
N THR A 151 -10.59 -17.99 16.52
CA THR A 151 -11.40 -17.65 15.34
C THR A 151 -12.40 -16.56 15.67
N THR A 152 -13.04 -16.63 16.84
CA THR A 152 -13.97 -15.62 17.34
C THR A 152 -13.29 -14.26 17.47
N MET A 153 -12.12 -14.22 18.13
CA MET A 153 -11.33 -12.99 18.29
C MET A 153 -10.89 -12.43 16.94
N ASN A 154 -10.38 -13.28 16.05
CA ASN A 154 -9.90 -12.85 14.73
C ASN A 154 -11.03 -12.35 13.82
N ASN A 155 -12.21 -12.95 13.89
CA ASN A 155 -13.39 -12.50 13.15
C ASN A 155 -13.92 -11.18 13.69
N PHE A 156 -13.94 -11.01 15.02
CA PHE A 156 -14.27 -9.72 15.63
C PHE A 156 -13.33 -8.62 15.13
N TYR A 157 -12.02 -8.84 15.17
CA TYR A 157 -11.04 -7.88 14.67
C TYR A 157 -11.23 -7.58 13.18
N LYS A 158 -11.47 -8.58 12.33
CA LYS A 158 -11.72 -8.37 10.89
C LYS A 158 -12.97 -7.53 10.63
N ASN A 159 -14.06 -7.78 11.37
CA ASN A 159 -15.28 -6.99 11.24
C ASN A 159 -15.04 -5.54 11.66
N LEU A 160 -14.28 -5.33 12.74
CA LEU A 160 -13.88 -4.00 13.17
C LEU A 160 -13.02 -3.28 12.12
N ASP A 161 -12.10 -4.00 11.48
CA ASP A 161 -11.21 -3.47 10.43
C ASP A 161 -12.00 -2.97 9.23
N VAL A 162 -13.00 -3.74 8.81
CA VAL A 162 -13.92 -3.37 7.72
C VAL A 162 -14.77 -2.16 8.11
N GLN A 163 -15.34 -2.14 9.33
CA GLN A 163 -16.19 -1.04 9.81
C GLN A 163 -15.44 0.28 9.95
N ASN A 164 -14.16 0.22 10.33
CA ASN A 164 -13.33 1.38 10.56
C ASN A 164 -12.43 1.75 9.37
N ASN A 165 -12.62 1.13 8.20
CA ASN A 165 -11.79 1.36 7.01
C ASN A 165 -10.27 1.21 7.29
N GLY A 166 -9.88 0.21 8.08
CA GLY A 166 -8.48 -0.01 8.48
C GLY A 166 -7.95 0.93 9.57
N LYS A 167 -8.77 1.85 10.10
CA LYS A 167 -8.40 2.75 11.20
C LYS A 167 -8.73 2.11 12.55
N ILE A 168 -7.92 1.14 12.94
CA ILE A 168 -7.98 0.53 14.27
C ILE A 168 -6.89 1.14 15.15
N CYS A 169 -7.17 1.36 16.43
CA CYS A 169 -6.17 1.87 17.34
C CYS A 169 -4.96 0.94 17.51
N PHE A 170 -3.78 1.53 17.68
CA PHE A 170 -2.50 0.84 17.69
C PHE A 170 -2.44 -0.31 18.69
N ASP A 171 -2.97 -0.12 19.89
CA ASP A 171 -2.96 -1.14 20.95
C ASP A 171 -3.69 -2.43 20.52
N MET A 172 -4.82 -2.29 19.83
CA MET A 172 -5.60 -3.42 19.31
C MET A 172 -4.89 -4.10 18.12
N GLN A 173 -4.26 -3.31 17.24
CA GLN A 173 -3.49 -3.85 16.13
C GLN A 173 -2.29 -4.67 16.61
N ASP A 174 -1.51 -4.13 17.55
CA ASP A 174 -0.37 -4.84 18.15
C ASP A 174 -0.84 -6.10 18.88
N MET A 175 -2.01 -6.07 19.53
CA MET A 175 -2.59 -7.22 20.22
C MET A 175 -2.88 -8.34 19.24
N MET A 176 -3.60 -8.03 18.16
CA MET A 176 -3.95 -9.00 17.15
C MET A 176 -2.70 -9.51 16.40
N ASN A 177 -1.72 -8.65 16.12
CA ASN A 177 -0.49 -9.04 15.45
C ASN A 177 0.34 -10.00 16.29
N ARG A 178 0.52 -9.73 17.58
CA ARG A 178 1.22 -10.64 18.50
C ARG A 178 0.51 -11.97 18.61
N THR A 179 -0.82 -11.97 18.77
CA THR A 179 -1.59 -13.23 18.84
C THR A 179 -1.49 -14.02 17.54
N ARG A 180 -1.56 -13.37 16.36
CA ARG A 180 -1.37 -14.04 15.06
C ARG A 180 0.02 -14.65 14.92
N VAL A 181 1.05 -13.93 15.36
CA VAL A 181 2.43 -14.44 15.35
C VAL A 181 2.56 -15.65 16.29
N ARG A 182 2.05 -15.55 17.52
CA ARG A 182 2.03 -16.66 18.48
C ARG A 182 1.30 -17.89 17.92
N TRP A 183 0.11 -17.67 17.35
CA TRP A 183 -0.72 -18.73 16.76
C TRP A 183 -0.06 -19.40 15.55
N SER A 184 0.43 -18.61 14.60
CA SER A 184 0.91 -19.11 13.30
C SER A 184 2.37 -19.55 13.32
N ARG A 185 3.26 -18.78 13.94
CA ARG A 185 4.71 -19.00 13.90
C ARG A 185 5.17 -19.85 15.07
N ASP A 186 4.76 -19.47 16.28
CA ASP A 186 5.31 -20.08 17.49
C ASP A 186 4.64 -21.44 17.77
N LEU A 187 3.31 -21.51 17.62
CA LEU A 187 2.51 -22.73 17.80
C LEU A 187 2.24 -23.53 16.51
N LYS A 188 2.49 -22.94 15.33
CA LYS A 188 2.26 -23.58 14.01
C LYS A 188 0.82 -24.07 13.78
N CYS A 189 -0.15 -23.38 14.37
CA CYS A 189 -1.57 -23.74 14.27
C CYS A 189 -2.19 -23.45 12.89
N CYS A 190 -1.51 -22.69 12.03
CA CYS A 190 -1.96 -22.48 10.65
C CYS A 190 -1.68 -23.72 9.77
N LYS A 191 -2.56 -24.72 9.83
CA LYS A 191 -2.64 -25.77 8.80
C LYS A 191 -3.36 -25.21 7.58
N ARG A 192 -2.60 -24.68 6.62
CA ARG A 192 -3.15 -24.41 5.29
C ARG A 192 -3.26 -25.75 4.57
N GLU A 193 -4.47 -26.31 4.48
CA GLU A 193 -4.75 -27.43 3.57
C GLU A 193 -4.63 -26.91 2.14
N VAL A 194 -3.41 -26.91 1.60
CA VAL A 194 -3.20 -26.55 0.21
C VAL A 194 -3.65 -27.73 -0.63
N LYS A 195 -4.90 -27.69 -1.12
CA LYS A 195 -5.39 -28.61 -2.15
C LYS A 195 -4.72 -28.30 -3.49
N MET A 196 -3.39 -28.48 -3.54
CA MET A 196 -2.54 -28.22 -4.70
C MET A 196 -2.87 -29.15 -5.87
N THR A 197 -3.57 -30.25 -5.62
CA THR A 197 -3.95 -31.23 -6.64
C THR A 197 -4.73 -30.60 -7.79
N LEU A 198 -5.74 -29.78 -7.49
CA LEU A 198 -6.53 -29.10 -8.53
C LEU A 198 -5.70 -28.06 -9.29
N PHE A 199 -4.89 -27.30 -8.57
CA PHE A 199 -3.99 -26.32 -9.18
C PHE A 199 -3.01 -26.99 -10.15
N ILE A 200 -2.34 -28.06 -9.71
CA ILE A 200 -1.37 -28.82 -10.52
C ILE A 200 -2.05 -29.45 -11.75
N ILE A 201 -3.23 -30.05 -11.59
CA ILE A 201 -3.98 -30.63 -12.72
C ILE A 201 -4.31 -29.55 -13.76
N CYS A 202 -4.85 -28.40 -13.32
CA CYS A 202 -5.16 -27.29 -14.23
C CYS A 202 -3.92 -26.79 -14.96
N THR A 203 -2.78 -26.64 -14.26
CA THR A 203 -1.51 -26.22 -14.88
C THR A 203 -1.03 -27.23 -15.92
N ILE A 204 -1.08 -28.53 -15.62
CA ILE A 204 -0.67 -29.59 -16.56
C ILE A 204 -1.57 -29.59 -17.80
N VAL A 205 -2.90 -29.50 -17.62
CA VAL A 205 -3.84 -29.49 -18.75
C VAL A 205 -3.59 -28.28 -19.66
N LEU A 206 -3.44 -27.09 -19.09
CA LEU A 206 -3.20 -25.86 -19.85
C LEU A 206 -1.85 -25.85 -20.57
N ALA A 207 -0.82 -26.52 -20.03
CA ALA A 207 0.49 -26.59 -20.67
C ALA A 207 0.59 -27.72 -21.71
N VAL A 208 0.11 -28.92 -21.36
CA VAL A 208 0.33 -30.14 -22.14
C VAL A 208 -0.69 -30.30 -23.26
N VAL A 209 -1.96 -29.96 -23.04
CA VAL A 209 -3.00 -30.17 -24.06
C VAL A 209 -2.77 -29.31 -25.30
N PRO A 210 -2.50 -28.00 -25.22
CA PRO A 210 -2.20 -27.19 -26.41
C PRO A 210 -0.93 -27.65 -27.13
N PHE A 211 0.08 -28.08 -26.38
CA PHE A 211 1.31 -28.65 -26.94
C PHE A 211 1.01 -29.92 -27.74
N LEU A 212 0.32 -30.90 -27.15
CA LEU A 212 -0.01 -32.15 -27.83
C LEU A 212 -0.93 -31.92 -29.04
N LEU A 213 -1.91 -31.03 -28.93
CA LEU A 213 -2.81 -30.70 -30.05
C LEU A 213 -2.05 -30.00 -31.19
N PHE A 214 -1.19 -29.03 -30.89
CA PHE A 214 -0.43 -28.31 -31.93
C PHE A 214 0.57 -29.23 -32.65
N TYR A 215 1.42 -29.92 -31.90
CA TYR A 215 2.42 -30.81 -32.50
C TYR A 215 1.78 -32.06 -33.13
N GLY A 216 0.72 -32.59 -32.52
CA GLY A 216 -0.03 -33.72 -33.07
C GLY A 216 -0.71 -33.38 -34.39
N THR A 217 -1.39 -32.22 -34.48
CA THR A 217 -2.02 -31.78 -35.73
C THR A 217 -0.99 -31.48 -36.81
N ALA A 218 0.13 -30.83 -36.49
CA ALA A 218 1.22 -30.58 -37.42
C ALA A 218 1.83 -31.89 -37.98
N PHE A 219 2.05 -32.90 -37.13
CA PHE A 219 2.56 -34.20 -37.55
C PHE A 219 1.57 -34.96 -38.45
N VAL A 220 0.28 -34.95 -38.13
CA VAL A 220 -0.74 -35.62 -38.95
C VAL A 220 -0.88 -34.95 -40.32
N LEU A 221 -0.87 -33.62 -40.38
CA LEU A 221 -0.99 -32.87 -41.63
C LEU A 221 0.23 -33.08 -42.54
N THR A 222 1.45 -33.07 -41.98
CA THR A 222 2.70 -33.33 -42.73
C THR A 222 2.71 -34.75 -43.29
N LYS A 223 2.43 -35.77 -42.47
CA LYS A 223 2.36 -37.17 -42.93
C LYS A 223 1.23 -37.42 -43.93
N ARG A 224 0.10 -36.71 -43.83
CA ARG A 224 -0.96 -36.77 -44.85
C ARG A 224 -0.52 -36.12 -46.16
N ARG A 225 0.20 -35.01 -46.10
CA ARG A 225 0.74 -34.34 -47.29
C ARG A 225 1.77 -35.20 -48.00
N GLU A 226 2.65 -35.89 -47.27
CA GLU A 226 3.60 -36.85 -47.85
C GLU A 226 2.88 -37.95 -48.63
N ARG A 227 1.90 -38.64 -48.02
CA ARG A 227 1.11 -39.67 -48.71
C ARG A 227 0.37 -39.16 -49.95
N ASN A 228 -0.08 -37.91 -49.93
CA ASN A 228 -0.77 -37.30 -51.06
C ASN A 228 0.19 -36.79 -52.16
N HIS A 229 1.42 -36.41 -51.82
CA HIS A 229 2.45 -36.00 -52.79
C HIS A 229 3.16 -37.21 -53.42
N ASP A 230 3.32 -38.31 -52.70
CA ASP A 230 3.86 -39.57 -53.23
C ASP A 230 3.00 -40.11 -54.38
N MET A 231 1.67 -39.85 -54.34
CA MET A 231 0.74 -40.21 -55.43
C MET A 231 0.87 -39.35 -56.71
N LEU A 232 1.65 -38.26 -56.67
CA LEU A 232 1.85 -37.36 -57.83
C LEU A 232 3.20 -37.53 -58.51
N ASN A 233 4.09 -38.41 -58.01
CA ASN A 233 5.43 -38.61 -58.59
C ASN A 233 5.55 -39.87 -59.49
N ASP A 234 4.46 -40.60 -59.72
CA ASP A 234 4.42 -41.77 -60.63
C ASP A 234 4.06 -41.41 -62.09
N ARG A 235 4.19 -40.15 -62.50
CA ARG A 235 4.13 -39.77 -63.93
C ARG A 235 5.43 -39.10 -64.35
N GLU A 236 6.40 -39.95 -64.71
CA GLU A 236 7.43 -39.58 -65.67
C GLU A 236 6.75 -39.01 -66.94
N PRO A 237 7.25 -37.92 -67.54
CA PRO A 237 6.75 -37.45 -68.82
C PRO A 237 7.21 -38.43 -69.89
N GLY A 238 6.31 -39.31 -70.31
CA GLY A 238 6.42 -40.00 -71.59
C GLY A 238 6.51 -38.96 -72.70
N VAL A 239 7.68 -38.88 -73.31
CA VAL A 239 7.93 -38.12 -74.53
C VAL A 239 7.14 -38.79 -75.65
N ASP A 240 5.94 -38.29 -75.93
CA ASP A 240 5.27 -38.51 -77.21
C ASP A 240 5.27 -37.21 -78.00
N GLU A 241 6.03 -37.24 -79.10
CA GLU A 241 6.24 -36.18 -80.07
C GLU A 241 4.96 -35.85 -80.86
N THR A 242 3.90 -35.29 -80.28
CA THR A 242 2.82 -34.64 -81.09
C THR A 242 1.86 -33.73 -80.29
N THR A 243 2.33 -32.80 -79.45
CA THR A 243 1.39 -31.83 -78.82
C THR A 243 2.02 -30.51 -78.36
N THR A 244 3.05 -30.03 -79.05
CA THR A 244 3.68 -28.72 -78.77
C THR A 244 2.85 -27.50 -79.16
N GLU A 245 1.66 -27.66 -79.77
CA GLU A 245 0.78 -26.53 -80.11
C GLU A 245 -0.30 -26.21 -79.04
N SER A 246 -0.52 -27.10 -78.07
CA SER A 246 -1.67 -26.97 -77.13
C SER A 246 -1.35 -26.14 -75.86
N THR A 247 -0.13 -26.22 -75.34
CA THR A 247 0.23 -25.55 -74.07
C THR A 247 0.38 -24.03 -74.21
N ALA A 248 0.82 -23.53 -75.37
CA ALA A 248 0.88 -22.09 -75.64
C ALA A 248 -0.52 -21.44 -75.73
N GLN A 249 -1.52 -22.19 -76.22
CA GLN A 249 -2.90 -21.72 -76.33
C GLN A 249 -3.59 -21.68 -74.95
N LEU A 250 -3.31 -22.64 -74.07
CA LEU A 250 -3.84 -22.70 -72.71
C LEU A 250 -3.31 -21.57 -71.81
N ILE A 251 -2.02 -21.22 -71.93
CA ILE A 251 -1.43 -20.11 -71.15
C ILE A 251 -1.97 -18.75 -71.66
N THR A 252 -2.13 -18.60 -72.97
CA THR A 252 -2.68 -17.36 -73.57
C THR A 252 -4.16 -17.16 -73.21
N ALA A 253 -4.96 -18.23 -73.18
CA ALA A 253 -6.37 -18.18 -72.77
C ALA A 253 -6.56 -17.91 -71.27
N ALA A 254 -5.64 -18.37 -70.42
CA ALA A 254 -5.67 -18.11 -68.98
C ALA A 254 -5.32 -16.66 -68.62
N VAL A 255 -4.41 -16.03 -69.37
CA VAL A 255 -4.05 -14.61 -69.16
C VAL A 255 -5.12 -13.64 -69.67
N LEU A 256 -5.86 -14.01 -70.74
CA LEU A 256 -6.94 -13.20 -71.29
C LEU A 256 -8.29 -13.35 -70.56
N SER A 257 -8.44 -14.31 -69.64
CA SER A 257 -9.70 -14.61 -68.95
C SER A 257 -9.76 -14.19 -67.48
N THR A 258 -8.70 -13.60 -66.91
CA THR A 258 -8.77 -12.94 -65.60
C THR A 258 -9.33 -11.53 -65.73
N PRO A 259 -10.48 -11.20 -65.12
CA PRO A 259 -10.97 -9.83 -65.06
C PRO A 259 -9.99 -8.95 -64.28
N ILE A 260 -9.49 -7.88 -64.90
CA ILE A 260 -8.77 -6.82 -64.20
C ILE A 260 -9.81 -6.00 -63.44
N GLU A 261 -9.97 -6.28 -62.15
CA GLU A 261 -10.83 -5.48 -61.27
C GLU A 261 -10.22 -4.07 -61.12
N PRO A 262 -10.98 -2.98 -61.33
CA PRO A 262 -10.43 -1.63 -61.36
C PRO A 262 -9.86 -1.23 -59.99
N GLN A 263 -8.67 -0.60 -60.00
CA GLN A 263 -7.92 -0.20 -58.81
C GLN A 263 -8.68 0.72 -57.83
N THR A 264 -9.82 1.27 -58.24
CA THR A 264 -10.70 2.09 -57.40
C THR A 264 -11.37 1.28 -56.27
N VAL A 265 -11.64 -0.02 -56.47
CA VAL A 265 -12.29 -0.89 -55.48
C VAL A 265 -11.32 -1.33 -54.38
N TYR A 266 -10.03 -1.44 -54.70
CA TYR A 266 -8.98 -1.74 -53.72
C TYR A 266 -8.75 -0.55 -52.78
N ASN A 267 -8.69 0.66 -53.34
CA ASN A 267 -8.46 1.89 -52.58
C ASN A 267 -9.58 2.17 -51.57
N ASP A 268 -10.85 1.93 -51.94
CA ASP A 268 -12.02 2.05 -51.06
C ASP A 268 -12.01 1.05 -49.89
N LYS A 269 -11.50 -0.17 -50.12
CA LYS A 269 -11.36 -1.18 -49.05
C LYS A 269 -10.26 -0.81 -48.07
N THR A 270 -9.12 -0.31 -48.54
CA THR A 270 -8.04 0.18 -47.68
C THR A 270 -8.43 1.42 -46.88
N GLU A 271 -9.24 2.34 -47.43
CA GLU A 271 -9.72 3.52 -46.71
C GLU A 271 -10.69 3.14 -45.57
N LYS A 272 -11.57 2.16 -45.80
CA LYS A 272 -12.46 1.64 -44.75
C LYS A 272 -11.70 0.98 -43.59
N ILE A 273 -10.60 0.28 -43.88
CA ILE A 273 -9.76 -0.33 -42.85
C ILE A 273 -9.00 0.74 -42.06
N ALA A 274 -8.48 1.78 -42.73
CA ALA A 274 -7.80 2.90 -42.07
C ALA A 274 -8.73 3.69 -41.14
N LYS A 275 -9.99 3.92 -41.54
CA LYS A 275 -11.00 4.58 -40.68
C LYS A 275 -11.38 3.78 -39.43
N LEU A 276 -11.40 2.45 -39.52
CA LEU A 276 -11.69 1.58 -38.35
C LEU A 276 -10.53 1.56 -37.34
N ILE A 277 -9.29 1.75 -37.80
CA ILE A 277 -8.11 1.82 -36.94
C ILE A 277 -8.04 3.18 -36.24
N ALA A 278 -8.35 4.29 -36.94
CA ALA A 278 -8.31 5.64 -36.38
C ALA A 278 -9.37 5.88 -35.28
N VAL A 279 -10.58 5.31 -35.41
CA VAL A 279 -11.66 5.44 -34.41
C VAL A 279 -11.35 4.70 -33.10
N LYS A 280 -10.46 3.70 -33.10
CA LYS A 280 -10.12 2.92 -31.91
C LYS A 280 -9.05 3.58 -31.02
N THR A 281 -8.34 4.57 -31.53
CA THR A 281 -7.23 5.25 -30.85
C THR A 281 -7.62 6.51 -30.06
N ASP A 282 -8.86 7.00 -30.17
CA ASP A 282 -9.33 8.21 -29.45
C ASP A 282 -10.10 7.92 -28.14
N THR A 283 -9.97 6.72 -27.57
CA THR A 283 -10.60 6.42 -26.27
C THR A 283 -9.74 5.53 -25.38
N THR A 284 -8.46 5.87 -25.18
CA THR A 284 -7.77 5.65 -23.90
C THR A 284 -6.49 6.48 -23.88
N ASP A 285 -6.52 7.64 -23.22
CA ASP A 285 -5.30 8.36 -22.81
C ASP A 285 -5.49 8.84 -21.37
N SER A 286 -4.60 8.36 -20.48
CA SER A 286 -4.05 9.04 -19.29
C SER A 286 -3.60 8.01 -18.24
N ILE A 287 -2.27 7.88 -18.09
CA ILE A 287 -1.49 8.23 -16.88
C ILE A 287 -0.03 7.80 -17.14
N ASP A 288 0.78 8.80 -17.50
CA ASP A 288 2.23 8.91 -17.27
C ASP A 288 2.48 8.97 -15.73
N ASP A 289 3.63 8.74 -15.09
CA ASP A 289 5.04 8.69 -15.47
C ASP A 289 5.89 8.24 -14.23
N GLU A 290 7.14 7.87 -14.51
CA GLU A 290 8.35 8.05 -13.70
C GLU A 290 8.88 7.04 -12.63
N GLU A 291 10.19 6.85 -12.78
CA GLU A 291 11.17 5.95 -12.19
C GLU A 291 12.10 6.72 -11.23
N ARG A 292 12.45 6.16 -10.06
CA ARG A 292 13.82 6.23 -9.47
C ARG A 292 13.96 5.45 -8.15
N ILE A 293 14.78 4.40 -8.16
CA ILE A 293 15.46 3.90 -6.95
C ILE A 293 16.96 3.85 -7.22
N VAL A 294 17.71 4.61 -6.42
CA VAL A 294 19.17 4.71 -6.38
C VAL A 294 19.75 3.54 -5.59
N LYS A 295 20.85 2.97 -6.11
CA LYS A 295 21.67 1.86 -5.58
C LYS A 295 22.24 2.10 -4.17
N PRO A 296 22.76 1.05 -3.54
CA PRO A 296 24.03 1.11 -2.83
C PRO A 296 25.10 0.23 -3.53
N LYS A 297 26.30 0.79 -3.69
CA LYS A 297 27.54 0.04 -3.95
C LYS A 297 28.21 -0.24 -2.60
N THR A 298 28.73 -1.46 -2.42
CA THR A 298 29.91 -1.69 -1.58
C THR A 298 30.62 -2.97 -2.01
N ASN A 299 31.91 -2.79 -2.30
CA ASN A 299 33.06 -3.71 -2.34
C ASN A 299 32.86 -5.17 -2.77
#